data_AF-X1UCR5-F1
#
_entry.id   AF-X1UCR5-F1
#
_cell.length_a   1.000
_cell.length_b   1.000
_cell.length_c   1.000
_cell.angle_alpha   90.00
_cell.angle_beta   90.00
_cell.angle_gamma   90.00
#
_symmetry.space_group_name_H-M   'P 1'
#
loop_
_entity.id
_entity.type
_entity.pdbx_description
1 polymer ?
#
loop_
_entity_poly.entity_id
_entity_poly.type
_entity_poly.pdbx_seq_one_letter_code
_entity_poly.pdbx_strand_id
1 'polypeptide(L)'
;RPQWDWYTTHTFKAEYVSPREADTHYFAWLNSLCLAARVRGLDRPFWFRGTEYQDRGTLHFHSLIGGVGDIRRLLFKDFWELHGFARVEKYEPGKGANFYVGKYLTKTAADIRFSHNLKHELSGQVET
;
A
#
# COMPACT_ATOMS: atom_id res chain seq x y z
N ARG A 1 4.81 -15.95 7.26
CA ARG A 1 4.51 -14.95 6.23
C ARG A 1 3.44 -14.00 6.76
N PRO A 2 3.61 -12.69 6.57
CA PRO A 2 2.65 -11.69 7.03
C PRO A 2 1.30 -11.92 6.34
N GLN A 3 0.20 -11.76 7.10
CA GLN A 3 -1.14 -11.92 6.57
C GLN A 3 -1.61 -10.60 5.94
N TRP A 4 -1.41 -10.48 4.63
CA TRP A 4 -1.91 -9.33 3.86
C TRP A 4 -3.42 -9.43 3.67
N ASP A 5 -4.10 -8.31 3.84
CA ASP A 5 -5.54 -8.19 3.64
C ASP A 5 -5.85 -7.57 2.29
N TRP A 6 -5.12 -6.51 1.91
CA TRP A 6 -5.36 -5.74 0.69
C TRP A 6 -4.13 -5.67 -0.20
N TYR A 7 -4.39 -5.64 -1.50
CA TYR A 7 -3.47 -5.14 -2.50
C TYR A 7 -4.01 -3.82 -3.03
N THR A 8 -3.14 -2.80 -3.14
CA THR A 8 -3.55 -1.49 -3.63
C THR A 8 -2.61 -0.97 -4.69
N THR A 9 -3.18 -0.32 -5.70
CA THR A 9 -2.43 0.52 -6.63
C THR A 9 -2.90 1.96 -6.54
N HIS A 10 -1.97 2.89 -6.72
CA HIS A 10 -2.23 4.32 -6.67
C HIS A 10 -1.51 5.02 -7.82
N THR A 11 -2.27 5.53 -8.79
CA THR A 11 -1.76 6.30 -9.93
C THR A 11 -2.14 7.75 -9.74
N PHE A 12 -1.21 8.69 -9.98
CA PHE A 12 -1.56 10.11 -10.05
C PHE A 12 -2.17 10.46 -11.41
N LYS A 13 -3.15 11.37 -11.43
CA LYS A 13 -3.73 11.89 -12.69
C LYS A 13 -2.88 12.98 -13.35
N ALA A 14 -2.02 13.65 -12.58
CA ALA A 14 -1.13 14.69 -13.09
C ALA A 14 0.05 14.04 -13.85
N GLU A 15 0.49 14.70 -14.92
CA GLU A 15 1.63 14.23 -15.73
C GLU A 15 2.92 14.19 -14.90
N TYR A 16 3.10 15.16 -14.01
CA TYR A 16 4.20 15.21 -13.06
C TYR A 16 3.68 15.50 -11.65
N VAL A 17 4.19 14.72 -10.68
CA VAL A 17 4.07 14.98 -9.25
C VAL A 17 5.46 14.75 -8.67
N SER A 18 5.95 15.68 -7.84
CA SER A 18 7.26 15.48 -7.22
C SER A 18 7.23 14.27 -6.26
N PRO A 19 8.33 13.51 -6.07
CA PRO A 19 8.34 12.36 -5.16
C PRO A 19 7.89 12.71 -3.73
N ARG A 20 8.25 13.89 -3.24
CA ARG A 20 7.85 14.39 -1.91
C ARG A 20 6.34 14.62 -1.80
N GLU A 21 5.75 15.23 -2.82
CA GLU A 21 4.31 15.47 -2.87
C GLU A 21 3.54 14.16 -3.00
N ALA A 22 4.04 13.24 -3.84
CA ALA A 22 3.45 11.92 -4.01
C ALA A 22 3.45 11.11 -2.70
N ASP A 23 4.56 11.15 -1.95
CA ASP A 23 4.63 10.60 -0.60
C ASP A 23 3.62 11.23 0.35
N THR A 24 3.49 12.56 0.31
CA THR A 24 2.57 13.30 1.18
C THR A 24 1.13 12.83 0.96
N HIS A 25 0.69 12.70 -0.30
CA HIS A 25 -0.64 12.19 -0.63
C HIS A 25 -0.83 10.73 -0.20
N TYR A 26 0.17 9.87 -0.45
CA TYR A 26 0.12 8.48 -0.01
C TYR A 26 -0.03 8.36 1.51
N PHE A 27 0.74 9.15 2.28
CA PHE A 27 0.66 9.11 3.74
C PHE A 27 -0.62 9.74 4.28
N ALA A 28 -1.19 10.74 3.63
CA ALA A 28 -2.51 11.27 4.00
C ALA A 28 -3.61 10.19 3.84
N TRP A 29 -3.58 9.47 2.73
CA TRP A 29 -4.46 8.32 2.49
C TRP A 29 -4.26 7.21 3.55
N LEU A 30 -3.01 6.85 3.82
CA LEU A 30 -2.67 5.83 4.83
C LEU A 30 -3.08 6.25 6.24
N ASN A 31 -2.89 7.51 6.61
CA ASN A 31 -3.28 8.02 7.92
C ASN A 31 -4.80 7.98 8.10
N SER A 32 -5.56 8.20 7.03
CA SER A 32 -7.02 8.01 7.03
C SER A 32 -7.39 6.54 7.29
N LEU A 33 -6.59 5.59 6.78
CA LEU A 33 -6.78 4.15 7.04
C LEU A 33 -6.44 3.80 8.48
N CYS A 34 -5.35 4.36 9.04
CA CYS A 34 -5.02 4.19 10.44
C CYS A 34 -6.11 4.77 11.37
N LEU A 35 -6.71 5.90 11.00
CA LEU A 35 -7.85 6.46 11.74
C LEU A 35 -9.06 5.52 11.69
N ALA A 36 -9.40 5.00 10.51
CA ALA A 36 -10.50 4.05 10.37
C ALA A 36 -10.27 2.77 11.19
N ALA A 37 -9.05 2.21 11.14
CA ALA A 37 -8.67 1.07 11.97
C ALA A 37 -8.84 1.35 13.47
N ARG A 38 -8.34 2.50 13.94
CA ARG A 38 -8.49 2.93 15.34
C ARG A 38 -9.96 3.05 15.76
N VAL A 39 -10.80 3.68 14.94
CA VAL A 39 -12.25 3.85 15.22
C VAL A 39 -12.96 2.49 15.27
N ARG A 40 -12.45 1.50 14.53
CA ARG A 40 -12.95 0.12 14.52
C ARG A 40 -12.36 -0.76 15.62
N GLY A 41 -11.49 -0.23 16.48
CA GLY A 41 -10.82 -0.99 17.54
C GLY A 41 -9.75 -1.97 17.03
N LEU A 42 -9.24 -1.76 15.82
CA LEU A 42 -8.13 -2.54 15.26
C LEU A 42 -6.79 -1.91 15.61
N ASP A 43 -5.74 -2.73 15.65
CA ASP A 43 -4.35 -2.26 15.73
C ASP A 43 -3.96 -1.44 14.50
N ARG A 44 -2.82 -0.74 14.59
CA ARG A 44 -2.30 0.05 13.48
C ARG A 44 -1.99 -0.88 12.28
N PRO A 45 -2.54 -0.62 11.09
CA PRO A 45 -2.23 -1.39 9.90
C PRO A 45 -0.74 -1.42 9.59
N PHE A 46 -0.22 -2.57 9.15
CA PHE A 46 1.12 -2.69 8.63
C PHE A 46 1.10 -2.70 7.10
N TRP A 47 2.18 -2.23 6.48
CA TRP A 47 2.19 -2.07 5.02
C TRP A 47 3.59 -2.19 4.42
N PHE A 48 3.59 -2.53 3.14
CA PHE A 48 4.73 -2.49 2.23
C PHE A 48 4.31 -1.67 1.00
N ARG A 49 5.20 -0.84 0.46
CA ARG A 49 4.99 -0.06 -0.77
C ARG A 49 6.24 -0.11 -1.65
N GLY A 50 6.06 -0.40 -2.93
CA GLY A 50 7.03 -0.12 -3.99
C GLY A 50 6.57 1.05 -4.87
N THR A 51 7.52 1.86 -5.33
CA THR A 51 7.29 2.96 -6.27
C THR A 51 7.70 2.53 -7.68
N GLU A 52 6.84 2.77 -8.67
CA GLU A 52 7.12 2.60 -10.09
C GLU A 52 7.02 3.95 -10.80
N TYR A 53 8.03 4.27 -11.61
CA TYR A 53 7.94 5.33 -12.60
C TYR A 53 7.31 4.76 -13.86
N GLN A 54 6.17 5.30 -14.28
CA GLN A 54 5.63 5.02 -15.60
C GLN A 54 6.35 5.87 -16.66
N ASP A 55 6.32 5.43 -17.93
CA ASP A 55 7.10 6.00 -19.04
C ASP A 55 6.87 7.51 -19.30
N ARG A 56 5.86 8.11 -18.68
CA ARG A 56 5.53 9.55 -18.75
C ARG A 56 5.93 10.37 -17.51
N GLY A 57 6.66 9.79 -16.56
CA GLY A 57 7.01 10.44 -15.29
C GLY A 57 5.90 10.37 -14.22
N THR A 58 4.75 9.81 -14.56
CA THR A 58 3.66 9.57 -13.61
C THR A 58 4.09 8.55 -12.56
N LEU A 59 4.12 8.97 -11.30
CA LEU A 59 4.39 8.11 -10.17
C LEU A 59 3.24 7.14 -9.97
N HIS A 60 3.59 5.88 -9.69
CA HIS A 60 2.65 4.82 -9.41
C HIS A 60 3.12 4.03 -8.20
N PHE A 61 2.22 3.76 -7.27
CA PHE A 61 2.53 2.96 -6.09
C PHE A 61 1.83 1.62 -6.12
N HIS A 62 2.56 0.57 -5.74
CA HIS A 62 2.03 -0.74 -5.42
C HIS A 62 2.21 -1.01 -3.93
N SER A 63 1.13 -1.32 -3.23
CA SER A 63 1.20 -1.61 -1.80
C SER A 63 0.48 -2.89 -1.41
N LEU A 64 1.02 -3.52 -0.37
CA LEU A 64 0.36 -4.57 0.39
C LEU A 64 0.06 -4.03 1.78
N ILE A 65 -1.13 -4.30 2.29
CA ILE A 65 -1.60 -3.78 3.59
C ILE A 65 -2.24 -4.92 4.37
N GLY A 66 -1.94 -5.02 5.66
CA GLY A 66 -2.58 -5.96 6.58
C GLY A 66 -3.01 -5.27 7.88
N GLY A 67 -3.84 -5.96 8.66
CA GLY A 67 -4.43 -5.44 9.89
C GLY A 67 -5.61 -4.50 9.66
N VAL A 68 -6.37 -4.69 8.58
CA VAL A 68 -7.48 -3.79 8.18
C VAL A 68 -8.86 -4.44 8.28
N GLY A 69 -8.92 -5.74 8.57
CA GLY A 69 -10.18 -6.45 8.81
C GLY A 69 -11.21 -6.27 7.68
N ASP A 70 -12.43 -5.89 8.06
CA ASP A 70 -13.56 -5.68 7.16
C ASP A 70 -13.80 -4.21 6.78
N ILE A 71 -12.80 -3.34 6.97
CA ILE A 71 -12.88 -1.94 6.53
C ILE A 71 -13.26 -1.88 5.04
N ARG A 72 -14.19 -1.00 4.69
CA ARG A 72 -14.74 -0.91 3.33
C ARG A 72 -13.69 -0.35 2.36
N ARG A 73 -13.09 -1.23 1.55
CA ARG A 73 -12.12 -0.89 0.49
C ARG A 73 -12.56 0.23 -0.44
N LEU A 74 -13.85 0.26 -0.82
CA LEU A 74 -14.38 1.25 -1.75
C LEU A 74 -14.21 2.69 -1.24
N LEU A 75 -14.38 2.92 0.07
CA LEU A 75 -14.15 4.24 0.67
C LEU A 75 -12.72 4.73 0.43
N PHE A 76 -11.74 3.83 0.53
CA PHE A 76 -10.34 4.15 0.34
C PHE A 76 -9.97 4.31 -1.13
N LYS A 77 -10.65 3.61 -2.04
CA LYS A 77 -10.58 3.93 -3.45
C LYS A 77 -11.04 5.38 -3.69
N ASP A 78 -12.20 5.74 -3.14
CA ASP A 78 -12.81 7.07 -3.35
C ASP A 78 -11.95 8.20 -2.77
N PHE A 79 -11.31 7.99 -1.60
CA PHE A 79 -10.37 8.97 -1.05
C PHE A 79 -9.18 9.28 -1.96
N TRP A 80 -8.74 8.32 -2.78
CA TRP A 80 -7.64 8.55 -3.71
C TRP A 80 -8.07 9.29 -4.99
N GLU A 81 -9.37 9.33 -5.32
CA GLU A 81 -9.87 9.97 -6.54
C GLU A 81 -9.57 11.48 -6.60
N LEU A 82 -9.31 12.09 -5.44
CA LEU A 82 -8.81 13.46 -5.33
C LEU A 82 -7.47 13.66 -6.07
N HIS A 83 -6.60 12.65 -6.06
CA HIS A 83 -5.22 12.70 -6.56
C HIS A 83 -5.00 11.88 -7.83
N GLY A 84 -5.85 10.89 -8.10
CA GLY A 84 -5.82 10.12 -9.34
C GLY A 84 -6.67 8.86 -9.28
N PHE A 85 -6.12 7.71 -9.65
CA PHE A 85 -6.86 6.46 -9.75
C PHE A 85 -6.28 5.44 -8.78
N ALA A 86 -7.15 4.76 -8.03
CA ALA A 86 -6.74 3.68 -7.16
C ALA A 86 -7.48 2.38 -7.44
N ARG A 87 -6.79 1.26 -7.19
CA ARG A 87 -7.42 -0.03 -6.94
C ARG A 87 -7.18 -0.39 -5.50
N VAL A 88 -8.21 -0.84 -4.80
CA VAL A 88 -8.11 -1.38 -3.44
C VAL A 88 -8.82 -2.72 -3.45
N GLU A 89 -8.04 -3.78 -3.66
CA GLU A 89 -8.52 -5.14 -3.88
C GLU A 89 -8.24 -6.01 -2.66
N LYS A 90 -9.04 -7.06 -2.47
CA LYS A 90 -8.74 -8.08 -1.46
C LYS A 90 -7.48 -8.81 -1.91
N TYR A 91 -6.52 -8.97 -1.01
CA TYR A 91 -5.36 -9.79 -1.26
C TYR A 91 -5.76 -11.26 -1.35
N GLU A 92 -5.26 -11.95 -2.38
CA GLU A 92 -5.44 -13.39 -2.55
C GLU A 92 -4.14 -14.13 -2.21
N PRO A 93 -4.09 -14.87 -1.09
CA PRO A 93 -2.88 -15.57 -0.64
C PRO A 93 -2.32 -16.58 -1.65
N GLY A 94 -3.18 -17.23 -2.42
CA GLY A 94 -2.79 -18.23 -3.42
C GLY A 94 -1.94 -17.68 -4.58
N LYS A 95 -2.00 -16.37 -4.85
CA LYS A 95 -1.15 -15.71 -5.85
C LYS A 95 0.24 -15.34 -5.28
N GLY A 96 0.33 -15.18 -3.96
CA GLY A 96 1.56 -14.80 -3.26
C GLY A 96 1.95 -13.33 -3.42
N ALA A 97 2.68 -12.78 -2.45
CA ALA A 97 3.05 -11.35 -2.44
C ALA A 97 3.87 -10.96 -3.67
N ASN A 98 4.76 -11.84 -4.14
CA ASN A 98 5.59 -11.62 -5.32
C ASN A 98 4.77 -11.39 -6.60
N PHE A 99 3.59 -12.00 -6.73
CA PHE A 99 2.70 -11.75 -7.86
C PHE A 99 2.26 -10.28 -7.93
N TYR A 100 2.03 -9.67 -6.77
CA TYR A 100 1.54 -8.30 -6.67
C TYR A 100 2.65 -7.24 -6.70
N VAL A 101 3.81 -7.52 -6.10
CA VAL A 101 4.88 -6.51 -5.95
C VAL A 101 6.21 -6.89 -6.61
N GLY A 102 6.37 -8.14 -7.04
CA GLY A 102 7.65 -8.70 -7.49
C GLY A 102 8.26 -8.03 -8.71
N LYS A 103 7.42 -7.70 -9.70
CA LYS A 103 7.84 -6.98 -10.92
C LYS A 103 8.52 -5.64 -10.59
N TYR A 104 8.15 -5.02 -9.47
CA TYR A 104 8.62 -3.68 -9.09
C TYR A 104 9.84 -3.74 -8.17
N LEU A 105 10.06 -4.86 -7.48
CA LEU A 105 11.26 -5.10 -6.69
C LEU A 105 12.53 -5.25 -7.54
N THR A 106 12.38 -5.71 -8.78
CA THR A 106 13.51 -6.00 -9.69
C THR A 106 13.85 -4.86 -10.64
N LYS A 107 13.00 -3.83 -10.73
CA LYS A 107 13.30 -2.62 -11.50
C LYS A 107 14.26 -1.75 -10.69
N THR A 108 15.43 -1.46 -11.25
CA THR A 108 16.56 -0.71 -10.67
C THR A 108 16.23 0.71 -10.19
N ALA A 109 14.99 1.19 -10.33
CA ALA A 109 14.54 2.53 -9.99
C ALA A 109 13.43 2.58 -8.90
N ALA A 110 13.08 1.46 -8.26
CA ALA A 110 11.99 1.42 -7.29
C ALA A 110 12.40 1.85 -5.87
N ASP A 111 11.81 2.94 -5.37
CA ASP A 111 11.85 3.28 -3.93
C ASP A 111 10.91 2.35 -3.15
N ILE A 112 11.48 1.61 -2.19
CA ILE A 112 10.76 0.64 -1.36
C ILE A 112 10.63 1.21 0.05
N ARG A 113 9.40 1.23 0.58
CA ARG A 113 9.11 1.62 1.95
C ARG A 113 8.15 0.65 2.62
N PHE A 114 8.22 0.57 3.94
CA PHE A 114 7.34 -0.28 4.73
C PHE A 114 7.18 0.27 6.14
N SER A 115 6.11 -0.14 6.82
CA SER A 115 5.85 0.28 8.19
C SER A 115 6.85 -0.33 9.17
N HIS A 116 7.12 0.37 10.27
CA HIS A 116 7.97 -0.16 11.34
C HIS A 116 7.42 -1.48 11.91
N ASN A 117 6.09 -1.55 12.10
CA ASN A 117 5.43 -2.73 12.65
C ASN A 117 5.38 -3.93 11.69
N LEU A 118 5.67 -3.78 10.39
CA LEU A 118 5.82 -4.92 9.49
C LEU A 118 6.93 -5.87 9.95
N LYS A 119 8.00 -5.35 10.58
CA LYS A 119 9.09 -6.20 11.07
C LYS A 119 8.61 -7.19 12.13
N HIS A 120 7.67 -6.79 12.99
CA HIS A 120 7.11 -7.68 14.02
C HIS A 120 6.28 -8.82 13.39
N GLU A 121 5.53 -8.51 12.33
CA GLU A 121 4.79 -9.52 11.55
C GLU A 121 5.70 -10.49 10.79
N LEU A 122 6.91 -10.05 10.47
CA LEU A 122 7.94 -10.89 9.86
C LEU A 122 8.69 -11.74 10.89
N SER A 123 8.92 -11.23 12.10
CA SER A 123 9.67 -11.91 13.15
C SER A 123 8.82 -12.81 14.05
N GLY A 124 7.53 -12.53 14.21
CA GLY A 124 6.60 -13.26 15.09
C GLY A 124 6.25 -14.69 14.63
N GLN A 125 6.96 -15.23 13.64
CA GLN A 125 6.77 -16.59 13.13
C GLN A 125 8.07 -17.42 13.12
N VAL A 126 9.10 -17.01 13.87
CA VAL A 126 10.34 -17.78 14.01
C VAL A 126 10.23 -18.88 15.09
N GLU A 127 9.13 -18.93 15.84
CA GLU A 127 8.87 -20.02 16.81
C GLU A 127 7.78 -20.97 16.29
N THR A 128 8.21 -22.00 15.55
CA THR A 128 7.59 -23.34 15.51
C THR A 128 8.65 -24.36 15.14
#